data_AF-A0A1C3TKR6-F1
#
_entry.id   AF-A0A1C3TKR6-F1
#
_cell.length_a   1.000
_cell.length_b   1.000
_cell.length_c   1.000
_cell.angle_alpha   90.00
_cell.angle_beta   90.00
_cell.angle_gamma   90.00
#
_symmetry.space_group_name_H-M   'P 1'
#
loop_
_entity.id
_entity.type
_entity.pdbx_description
1 polymer ?
#
loop_
_entity_poly.entity_id
_entity_poly.type
_entity_poly.pdbx_seq_one_letter_code
_entity_poly.pdbx_strand_id
1 'polypeptide(L)' 'MAAARAASLHRLSLETGSGAAFDAALALYRRCGFRNGSAFADYLPSAFNQFLHLAL' A
#
# COMPACT_ATOMS: atom_id res chain seq x y z
N MET A 1 -5.87 -10.82 -0.13
CA MET A 1 -4.62 -11.50 0.29
C MET A 1 -4.54 -12.95 -0.18
N ALA A 2 -5.63 -13.73 -0.17
CA ALA A 2 -5.61 -15.16 -0.55
C ALA A 2 -4.97 -15.45 -1.92
N ALA A 3 -5.38 -14.73 -2.98
CA ALA A 3 -4.82 -14.91 -4.31
C ALA A 3 -3.29 -14.67 -4.37
N ALA A 4 -2.79 -13.65 -3.67
CA ALA A 4 -1.37 -13.35 -3.63
C ALA A 4 -0.55 -14.40 -2.86
N ARG A 5 -1.11 -14.94 -1.78
CA ARG A 5 -0.52 -16.07 -1.05
C ARG A 5 -0.49 -17.33 -1.91
N ALA A 6 -1.57 -17.62 -2.66
CA ALA A 6 -1.61 -18.75 -3.59
C ALA A 6 -0.56 -18.63 -4.71
N ALA A 7 -0.25 -17.39 -5.12
CA ALA A 7 0.82 -17.09 -6.07
C ALA A 7 2.22 -17.05 -5.44
N SER A 8 2.39 -17.45 -4.17
CA SER A 8 3.66 -17.39 -3.41
C SER A 8 4.34 -16.02 -3.42
N LEU A 9 3.54 -14.94 -3.46
CA LEU A 9 4.05 -13.58 -3.34
C LEU A 9 4.43 -13.30 -1.88
N HIS A 10 5.57 -12.65 -1.69
CA HIS A 10 6.08 -12.31 -0.36
C HIS A 10 5.67 -10.91 0.11
N ARG A 11 5.18 -10.05 -0.80
CA ARG A 11 4.83 -8.67 -0.50
C ARG A 11 3.73 -8.16 -1.43
N LEU A 12 2.78 -7.43 -0.86
CA LEU A 12 1.86 -6.57 -1.60
C LEU A 12 2.27 -5.12 -1.40
N SER A 13 2.31 -4.38 -2.50
CA SER A 13 2.56 -2.94 -2.52
C SER A 13 1.36 -2.25 -3.14
N LEU A 14 0.93 -1.11 -2.59
CA LEU A 14 -0.07 -0.26 -3.19
C LEU A 14 0.35 1.21 -3.11
N GLU A 15 -0.07 1.97 -4.11
CA GLU A 15 0.01 3.42 -4.13
C GLU A 15 -1.41 3.96 -3.91
N THR A 16 -1.52 5.02 -3.12
CA THR A 16 -2.78 5.72 -2.91
C THR A 16 -2.53 7.19 -2.64
N GLY A 17 -3.55 8.02 -2.81
CA GLY A 17 -3.46 9.44 -2.54
C GLY A 17 -3.28 9.77 -1.06
N SER A 18 -2.89 11.01 -0.76
CA SER A 18 -2.81 11.59 0.57
C SER A 18 -3.92 12.60 0.83
N GLY A 19 -4.20 12.89 2.10
CA GLY A 19 -5.21 13.86 2.53
C GLY A 19 -6.58 13.25 2.85
N ALA A 20 -7.50 14.10 3.30
CA ALA A 20 -8.75 13.70 3.95
C ALA A 20 -9.63 12.75 3.10
N ALA A 21 -9.60 12.90 1.77
CA ALA A 21 -10.34 12.03 0.86
C ALA A 21 -9.88 10.55 0.92
N PHE A 22 -8.64 10.31 1.35
CA PHE A 22 -8.02 8.98 1.40
C PHE A 22 -7.95 8.42 2.83
N ASP A 23 -8.35 9.16 3.86
CA ASP A 23 -8.26 8.72 5.26
C ASP A 23 -9.01 7.42 5.52
N ALA A 24 -10.19 7.24 4.91
CA ALA A 24 -10.97 6.01 5.03
C ALA A 24 -10.24 4.80 4.43
N ALA A 25 -9.65 4.97 3.24
CA ALA A 25 -8.86 3.92 2.59
C ALA A 25 -7.59 3.59 3.38
N LEU A 26 -6.89 4.62 3.89
CA LEU A 26 -5.70 4.45 4.71
C LEU A 26 -5.99 3.72 6.02
N ALA A 27 -7.10 4.06 6.68
CA ALA A 27 -7.54 3.34 7.87
C ALA A 27 -7.79 1.86 7.57
N LEU A 28 -8.44 1.54 6.45
CA LEU A 28 -8.64 0.17 6.00
C LEU A 28 -7.31 -0.55 5.74
N TYR A 29 -6.39 0.05 4.98
CA TYR A 29 -5.10 -0.58 4.66
C TYR A 29 -4.27 -0.83 5.92
N ARG A 30 -4.20 0.16 6.83
CA ARG A 30 -3.49 0.03 8.10
C ARG A 30 -4.08 -1.08 8.97
N ARG A 31 -5.41 -1.22 9.02
CA ARG A 31 -6.09 -2.33 9.71
C ARG A 31 -5.76 -3.69 9.09
N CYS A 32 -5.55 -3.74 7.78
CA CYS A 32 -5.08 -4.94 7.07
C CYS A 32 -3.57 -5.21 7.24
N GLY A 33 -2.83 -4.36 7.98
CA GLY A 33 -1.41 -4.54 8.27
C GLY A 33 -0.46 -3.83 7.29
N PHE A 34 -0.98 -3.06 6.33
CA PHE A 34 -0.13 -2.27 5.44
C PHE A 34 0.59 -1.15 6.20
N ARG A 35 1.84 -0.91 5.86
CA ARG A 35 2.71 0.12 6.45
C ARG A 35 3.29 1.01 5.38
N ASN A 36 3.47 2.29 5.67
CA ASN A 36 4.13 3.21 4.76
C ASN A 36 5.55 2.72 4.41
N GLY A 37 5.95 2.90 3.16
CA GLY A 37 7.30 2.59 2.70
C GLY A 37 7.68 3.36 1.44
N SER A 38 8.77 2.92 0.81
CA SER A 38 9.32 3.57 -0.37
C SER A 38 8.41 3.39 -1.59
N ALA A 39 8.60 4.24 -2.59
CA ALA A 39 8.08 3.94 -3.92
C ALA A 39 8.57 2.56 -4.40
N PHE A 40 7.82 1.96 -5.32
CA PHE A 40 8.13 0.67 -5.91
C PHE A 40 7.99 0.75 -7.42
N ALA A 41 8.73 -0.11 -8.14
CA ALA A 41 8.88 -0.03 -9.58
C ALA A 41 9.29 1.40 -10.01
N ASP A 42 8.64 1.95 -11.03
CA ASP A 42 8.96 3.27 -11.60
C ASP A 42 8.07 4.40 -11.07
N TYR A 43 7.30 4.14 -10.01
CA TYR A 43 6.46 5.17 -9.39
C TYR A 43 7.34 6.21 -8.68
N LEU A 44 7.00 7.49 -8.87
CA LEU A 44 7.71 8.60 -8.22
C LEU A 44 6.92 9.13 -7.03
N PRO A 45 7.58 9.38 -5.88
CA PRO A 45 6.95 10.05 -4.76
C PRO A 45 6.64 11.51 -5.09
N SER A 46 5.50 11.97 -4.61
CA SER A 46 4.98 13.33 -4.74
C SER A 46 4.31 13.72 -3.42
N ALA A 47 3.88 14.98 -3.30
CA ALA A 47 3.11 15.42 -2.13
C ALA A 47 1.73 14.74 -2.02
N PHE A 48 1.21 14.21 -3.13
CA PHE A 48 -0.17 13.71 -3.23
C PHE A 48 -0.29 12.20 -3.17
N ASN A 49 0.81 11.44 -3.23
CA ASN A 49 0.77 9.98 -3.17
C ASN A 49 1.60 9.44 -2.00
N GLN A 50 1.24 8.24 -1.59
CA GLN A 50 1.94 7.50 -0.56
C GLN A 50 1.91 6.01 -0.90
N PHE A 51 3.00 5.35 -0.57
CA PHE A 51 3.19 3.95 -0.85
C PHE A 51 3.07 3.16 0.45
N LEU A 52 2.34 2.06 0.39
CA LEU A 52 2.20 1.15 1.50
C LEU A 52 2.52 -0.28 1.09
N HIS A 53 3.15 -1.02 2.00
CA HIS A 53 3.51 -2.41 1.82
C HIS A 53 2.95 -3.29 2.93
N LEU A 54 2.56 -4.49 2.55
CA LEU A 54 2.21 -5.59 3.44
C LEU A 54 3.10 -6.78 3.11
N ALA A 55 3.84 -7.28 4.10
CA ALA A 55 4.49 -8.58 4.01
C ALA A 55 3.42 -9.68 4.09
N LEU A 56 3.48 -10.65 3.18
CA LEU A 56 2.54 -11.78 3.14
C LEU A 56 3.12 -12.99 3.86
#